data_AF-A0A6V7PQK8-F1
#
_entry.id   AF-A0A6V7PQK8-F1
#
_cell.length_a   1.000
_cell.length_b   1.000
_cell.length_c   1.000
_cell.angle_alpha   90.00
_cell.angle_beta   90.00
_cell.angle_gamma   90.00
#
_symmetry.space_group_name_H-M   'P 1'
#
loop_
_entity.id
_entity.type
_entity.pdbx_description
1 polymer ?
#
loop_
_entity_poly.entity_id
_entity_poly.type
_entity_poly.pdbx_seq_one_letter_code
_entity_poly.pdbx_strand_id
1 'polypeptide(L)'
;MKARRSLEVWKMGIVNYLEALKLQEKLFAGRKAGVVPDLVLSLQHPPRTHSGKGERAVLYPILSLREIGFGARKYVEGLESVMIEVAASHGVKARPGRAGETGVWVGDRKIGAVGVRISSGITCHGLALNIDPELDYFKHIVPCGIADKEVTSLRRETNAELPADEVIHEQLIRCLARTFYFDDIKFKQDLPKFS
;
A
#
# COMPACT_ATOMS: atom_id res chain seq x y z
N MET A 1 -3.07 29.92 8.14
CA MET A 1 -3.69 28.89 7.28
C MET A 1 -2.63 27.86 6.97
N LYS A 2 -2.92 26.55 7.09
CA LYS A 2 -1.99 25.50 6.67
C LYS A 2 -1.92 25.54 5.14
N ALA A 3 -0.73 25.42 4.55
CA ALA A 3 -0.58 25.43 3.10
C ALA A 3 -1.36 24.26 2.49
N ARG A 4 -2.04 24.50 1.36
CA ARG A 4 -2.77 23.45 0.63
C ARG A 4 -1.80 22.37 0.16
N ARG A 5 -2.09 21.10 0.42
CA ARG A 5 -1.22 19.96 0.09
C ARG A 5 -1.83 19.14 -1.04
N SER A 6 -1.05 18.90 -2.09
CA SER A 6 -1.44 18.00 -3.19
C SER A 6 -0.65 16.70 -3.11
N LEU A 7 -1.32 15.58 -3.39
CA LEU A 7 -0.70 14.28 -3.57
C LEU A 7 -0.57 13.97 -5.07
N GLU A 8 0.65 13.75 -5.56
CA GLU A 8 0.85 13.25 -6.93
C GLU A 8 0.69 11.73 -6.97
N VAL A 9 -0.07 11.21 -7.93
CA VAL A 9 -0.40 9.78 -8.04
C VAL A 9 0.12 9.21 -9.35
N TRP A 10 0.90 8.14 -9.24
CA TRP A 10 1.47 7.41 -10.37
C TRP A 10 0.85 6.02 -10.42
N LYS A 11 -0.12 5.79 -11.34
CA LYS A 11 -0.75 4.48 -11.56
C LYS A 11 0.06 3.68 -12.57
N MET A 12 0.82 2.69 -12.12
CA MET A 12 1.86 2.05 -12.93
C MET A 12 1.49 0.67 -13.49
N GLY A 13 0.32 0.13 -13.13
CA GLY A 13 -0.05 -1.23 -13.51
C GLY A 13 0.88 -2.27 -12.88
N ILE A 14 1.28 -3.29 -13.65
CA ILE A 14 2.19 -4.36 -13.19
C ILE A 14 3.63 -3.92 -13.40
N VAL A 15 4.43 -3.91 -12.33
CA VAL A 15 5.84 -3.49 -12.35
C VAL A 15 6.72 -4.51 -11.63
N ASN A 16 7.87 -4.87 -12.19
CA ASN A 16 8.81 -5.77 -11.52
C ASN A 16 9.26 -5.19 -10.18
N TYR A 17 9.47 -6.05 -9.17
CA TYR A 17 9.87 -5.63 -7.84
C TYR A 17 11.17 -4.81 -7.83
N LEU A 18 12.19 -5.22 -8.58
CA LEU A 18 13.48 -4.53 -8.62
C LEU A 18 13.40 -3.18 -9.32
N GLU A 19 12.56 -3.08 -10.36
CA GLU A 19 12.33 -1.81 -11.06
C GLU A 19 11.58 -0.81 -10.18
N ALA A 20 10.53 -1.27 -9.50
CA ALA A 20 9.82 -0.46 -8.52
C ALA A 20 10.71 -0.02 -7.36
N LEU A 21 11.64 -0.88 -6.92
CA LEU A 21 12.62 -0.53 -5.89
C LEU A 21 13.57 0.58 -6.35
N LYS A 22 14.14 0.45 -7.56
CA LYS A 22 15.00 1.50 -8.15
C LYS A 22 14.25 2.82 -8.31
N LEU A 23 12.99 2.79 -8.76
CA LEU A 23 12.18 4.00 -8.87
C LEU A 23 11.93 4.63 -7.49
N GLN A 24 11.57 3.82 -6.48
CA GLN A 24 11.38 4.30 -5.12
C GLN A 24 12.62 4.99 -4.57
N GLU A 25 13.81 4.42 -4.77
CA GLU A 25 15.07 5.02 -4.30
C GLU A 25 15.34 6.39 -4.96
N LYS A 26 15.12 6.49 -6.27
CA LYS A 26 15.24 7.75 -7.01
C LYS A 26 14.28 8.81 -6.49
N LEU A 27 13.00 8.45 -6.33
CA LEU A 27 11.96 9.37 -5.86
C LEU A 27 12.15 9.75 -4.38
N PHE A 28 12.59 8.80 -3.55
CA PHE A 28 12.94 9.04 -2.16
C PHE A 28 14.07 10.06 -2.02
N ALA A 29 15.14 9.89 -2.80
CA ALA A 29 16.25 10.85 -2.85
C ALA A 29 15.77 12.23 -3.35
N GLY A 30 14.96 12.25 -4.41
CA GLY A 30 14.36 13.48 -4.91
C GLY A 30 13.47 14.17 -3.87
N ARG A 31 12.69 13.42 -3.10
CA ARG A 31 11.78 13.99 -2.11
C ARG A 31 12.54 14.56 -0.93
N LYS A 32 13.61 13.87 -0.52
CA LYS A 32 14.55 14.34 0.50
C LYS A 32 15.28 15.62 0.08
N ALA A 33 15.59 15.78 -1.22
CA ALA A 33 16.19 16.98 -1.78
C ALA A 33 15.17 18.11 -2.07
N GLY A 34 13.87 17.88 -1.86
CA GLY A 34 12.82 18.87 -2.13
C GLY A 34 12.53 19.10 -3.62
N VAL A 35 12.98 18.20 -4.50
CA VAL A 35 12.81 18.34 -5.97
C VAL A 35 11.59 17.60 -6.54
N VAL A 36 10.99 16.68 -5.78
CA VAL A 36 9.71 16.04 -6.13
C VAL A 36 8.68 16.29 -5.03
N PRO A 37 7.37 16.39 -5.36
CA PRO A 37 6.33 16.58 -4.38
C PRO A 37 6.08 15.30 -3.55
N ASP A 38 5.21 15.40 -2.54
CA ASP A 38 4.61 14.20 -1.95
C ASP A 38 3.87 13.42 -3.04
N LEU A 39 4.18 12.13 -3.13
CA LEU A 39 3.61 11.27 -4.17
C LEU A 39 3.32 9.86 -3.65
N VAL A 40 2.49 9.13 -4.41
CA VAL A 40 2.26 7.70 -4.21
C VAL A 40 2.38 6.95 -5.52
N LEU A 41 3.17 5.87 -5.50
CA LEU A 41 3.16 4.87 -6.57
C LEU A 41 2.04 3.87 -6.28
N SER A 42 1.18 3.62 -7.25
CA SER A 42 0.12 2.62 -7.20
C SER A 42 0.37 1.57 -8.25
N LEU A 43 0.66 0.35 -7.84
CA LEU A 43 1.11 -0.72 -8.73
C LEU A 43 0.72 -2.11 -8.21
N GLN A 44 0.89 -3.09 -9.07
CA GLN A 44 0.94 -4.49 -8.72
C GLN A 44 2.33 -5.04 -9.04
N HIS A 45 2.74 -6.10 -8.36
CA HIS A 45 3.92 -6.87 -8.75
C HIS A 45 3.48 -8.13 -9.50
N PRO A 46 4.26 -8.60 -10.50
CA PRO A 46 3.96 -9.85 -11.17
C PRO A 46 3.71 -10.98 -10.17
N PRO A 47 2.72 -11.86 -10.44
CA PRO A 47 2.51 -13.04 -9.62
C PRO A 47 3.79 -13.86 -9.58
N ARG A 48 4.09 -14.46 -8.43
CA ARG A 48 5.23 -15.38 -8.29
C ARG A 48 4.92 -16.78 -8.86
N THR A 49 3.68 -17.01 -9.27
CA THR A 49 3.18 -18.26 -9.86
C THR A 49 2.67 -18.03 -11.28
N HIS A 50 2.70 -19.07 -12.10
CA HIS A 50 2.37 -19.03 -13.53
C HIS A 50 0.86 -18.94 -13.82
N SER A 51 0.01 -19.00 -12.79
CA SER A 51 -1.46 -19.06 -12.90
C SER A 51 -2.12 -17.71 -13.22
N GLY A 52 -1.35 -16.60 -13.20
CA GLY A 52 -1.86 -15.26 -13.46
C GLY A 52 -2.73 -14.66 -12.35
N LYS A 53 -2.99 -15.39 -11.25
CA LYS A 53 -3.82 -14.95 -10.12
C LYS A 53 -2.95 -14.51 -8.95
N GLY A 54 -2.80 -13.20 -8.77
CA GLY A 54 -1.81 -12.63 -7.84
C GLY A 54 -2.11 -11.22 -7.36
N GLU A 55 -3.36 -10.79 -7.47
CA GLU A 55 -3.77 -9.39 -7.38
C GLU A 55 -3.60 -8.85 -5.96
N ARG A 56 -2.48 -8.16 -5.74
CA ARG A 56 -2.24 -7.36 -4.54
C ARG A 56 -2.15 -5.92 -4.96
N ALA A 57 -3.00 -5.09 -4.39
CA ALA A 57 -2.87 -3.66 -4.55
C ALA A 57 -1.74 -3.15 -3.66
N VAL A 58 -0.69 -2.60 -4.28
CA VAL A 58 0.46 -2.04 -3.59
C VAL A 58 0.47 -0.53 -3.74
N LEU A 59 0.58 0.18 -2.62
CA LEU A 59 0.87 1.61 -2.58
C LEU A 59 2.23 1.84 -1.93
N TYR A 60 3.08 2.64 -2.60
CA TYR A 60 4.34 3.13 -2.04
C TYR A 60 4.29 4.66 -1.89
N PRO A 61 3.82 5.18 -0.74
CA PRO A 61 3.78 6.61 -0.47
C PRO A 61 5.18 7.12 -0.13
N ILE A 62 5.63 8.13 -0.87
CA ILE A 62 6.90 8.83 -0.67
C ILE A 62 6.56 10.24 -0.19
N LEU A 63 6.42 10.38 1.12
CA LEU A 63 5.84 11.54 1.78
C LEU A 63 6.81 12.14 2.79
N SER A 64 6.69 13.44 3.05
CA SER A 64 7.35 14.11 4.18
C SER A 64 6.48 14.05 5.44
N LEU A 65 6.88 13.24 6.42
CA LEU A 65 6.20 13.14 7.70
C LEU A 65 6.24 14.46 8.49
N ARG A 66 7.29 15.26 8.30
CA ARG A 66 7.41 16.60 8.93
C ARG A 66 6.33 17.55 8.43
N GLU A 67 6.05 17.54 7.12
CA GLU A 67 5.02 18.39 6.52
C GLU A 67 3.60 17.92 6.84
N ILE A 68 3.38 16.59 6.93
CA ILE A 68 2.10 16.04 7.41
C ILE A 68 1.91 16.37 8.90
N GLY A 69 2.98 16.40 9.69
CA GLY A 69 2.96 16.52 11.15
C GLY A 69 2.80 15.17 11.86
N PHE A 70 3.29 14.09 11.24
CA PHE A 70 3.14 12.72 11.74
C PHE A 70 4.46 12.18 12.29
N GLY A 71 4.37 11.36 13.34
CA GLY A 71 5.45 10.47 13.74
C GLY A 71 5.37 9.14 12.97
N ALA A 72 6.47 8.36 12.99
CA ALA A 72 6.55 7.06 12.32
C ALA A 72 5.39 6.11 12.70
N ARG A 73 5.05 6.06 13.99
CA ARG A 73 3.96 5.22 14.50
C ARG A 73 2.59 5.63 13.91
N LYS A 74 2.23 6.92 14.01
CA LYS A 74 0.98 7.44 13.44
C LYS A 74 0.88 7.23 11.93
N TYR A 75 2.03 7.27 11.23
CA TYR A 75 2.07 6.98 9.81
C TYR A 75 1.71 5.52 9.51
N VAL A 76 2.31 4.56 10.23
CA VAL A 76 1.99 3.14 10.11
C VAL A 76 0.53 2.86 10.46
N GLU A 77 0.04 3.39 11.59
CA GLU A 77 -1.37 3.28 12.00
C GLU A 77 -2.34 3.88 10.95
N GLY A 78 -1.92 4.96 10.27
CA GLY A 78 -2.66 5.54 9.16
C GLY A 78 -2.73 4.61 7.94
N LEU A 79 -1.63 3.97 7.55
CA LEU A 79 -1.61 2.99 6.45
C LEU A 79 -2.50 1.77 6.77
N GLU A 80 -2.49 1.30 8.02
CA GLU A 80 -3.37 0.23 8.48
C GLU A 80 -4.83 0.67 8.41
N SER A 81 -5.14 1.88 8.88
CA SER A 81 -6.49 2.46 8.82
C SER A 81 -7.01 2.57 7.39
N VAL A 82 -6.16 2.94 6.43
CA VAL A 82 -6.51 3.00 5.00
C VAL A 82 -6.97 1.63 4.49
N MET A 83 -6.21 0.57 4.77
CA MET A 83 -6.57 -0.78 4.35
C MET A 83 -7.83 -1.29 5.05
N ILE A 84 -7.99 -1.00 6.35
CA ILE A 84 -9.17 -1.38 7.13
C ILE A 84 -10.43 -0.73 6.54
N GLU A 85 -10.38 0.56 6.22
CA GLU A 85 -11.52 1.28 5.70
C GLU A 85 -11.94 0.75 4.31
N VAL A 86 -10.97 0.52 3.43
CA VAL A 86 -11.25 -0.06 2.10
C VAL A 86 -11.77 -1.50 2.25
N ALA A 87 -11.20 -2.33 3.12
CA ALA A 87 -11.74 -3.66 3.38
C ALA A 87 -13.19 -3.61 3.90
N ALA A 88 -13.49 -2.67 4.79
CA ALA A 88 -14.83 -2.47 5.33
C ALA A 88 -15.85 -2.05 4.26
N SER A 89 -15.46 -1.25 3.25
CA SER A 89 -16.36 -0.89 2.14
C SER A 89 -16.75 -2.08 1.26
N HIS A 90 -16.00 -3.19 1.36
CA HIS A 90 -16.30 -4.47 0.69
C HIS A 90 -16.92 -5.50 1.65
N GLY A 91 -17.39 -5.08 2.82
CA GLY A 91 -18.04 -5.95 3.81
C GLY A 91 -17.06 -6.81 4.64
N VAL A 92 -15.75 -6.58 4.53
CA VAL A 92 -14.74 -7.35 5.24
C VAL A 92 -14.43 -6.71 6.60
N LYS A 93 -14.57 -7.48 7.69
CA LYS A 93 -14.30 -7.02 9.06
C LYS A 93 -12.81 -7.15 9.39
N ALA A 94 -12.03 -6.18 8.92
CA ALA A 94 -10.59 -6.11 9.16
C ALA A 94 -10.24 -5.29 10.43
N ARG A 95 -9.09 -5.59 11.03
CA ARG A 95 -8.56 -4.94 12.23
C ARG A 95 -7.04 -4.77 12.16
N PRO A 96 -6.43 -3.84 12.93
CA PRO A 96 -4.97 -3.82 13.07
C PRO A 96 -4.47 -5.09 13.76
N GLY A 97 -3.18 -5.37 13.59
CA GLY A 97 -2.52 -6.47 14.27
C GLY A 97 -2.44 -6.27 15.78
N ARG A 98 -2.23 -7.36 16.50
CA ARG A 98 -1.92 -7.34 17.94
C ARG A 98 -0.50 -6.79 18.15
N ALA A 99 -0.09 -6.63 19.41
CA ALA A 99 1.27 -6.19 19.72
C ALA A 99 2.31 -7.12 19.04
N GLY A 100 3.22 -6.53 18.25
CA GLY A 100 4.21 -7.26 17.46
C GLY A 100 3.74 -7.74 16.08
N GLU A 101 2.46 -7.56 15.73
CA GLU A 101 1.91 -7.88 14.41
C GLU A 101 1.67 -6.59 13.63
N THR A 102 2.46 -6.33 12.58
CA THR A 102 2.18 -5.20 11.68
C THR A 102 1.18 -5.58 10.61
N GLY A 103 0.44 -4.59 10.12
CA GLY A 103 -0.52 -4.76 9.02
C GLY A 103 -1.93 -5.07 9.50
N VAL A 104 -2.74 -5.59 8.59
CA VAL A 104 -4.19 -5.69 8.75
C VAL A 104 -4.65 -7.14 8.64
N TRP A 105 -5.64 -7.49 9.48
CA TRP A 105 -6.00 -8.85 9.80
C TRP A 105 -7.52 -9.06 9.84
N VAL A 106 -7.98 -10.26 9.48
CA VAL A 106 -9.36 -10.73 9.64
C VAL A 106 -9.32 -12.00 10.50
N GLY A 107 -9.89 -11.94 11.70
CA GLY A 107 -9.59 -12.97 12.71
C GLY A 107 -8.09 -13.03 12.96
N ASP A 108 -7.47 -14.19 12.78
CA ASP A 108 -6.01 -14.39 12.89
C ASP A 108 -5.30 -14.51 11.52
N ARG A 109 -6.00 -14.16 10.43
CA ARG A 109 -5.48 -14.22 9.05
C ARG A 109 -5.05 -12.84 8.57
N LYS A 110 -3.86 -12.72 7.98
CA LYS A 110 -3.35 -11.43 7.46
C LYS A 110 -3.93 -11.12 6.09
N ILE A 111 -4.65 -10.01 5.95
CA ILE A 111 -5.20 -9.53 4.67
C ILE A 111 -4.32 -8.45 4.03
N GLY A 112 -3.55 -7.71 4.84
CA GLY A 112 -2.71 -6.63 4.34
C GLY A 112 -1.39 -6.51 5.10
N ALA A 113 -0.32 -6.20 4.37
CA ALA A 113 0.99 -5.95 4.94
C ALA A 113 1.31 -4.44 4.95
N VAL A 114 1.98 -4.00 6.02
CA VAL A 114 2.63 -2.70 6.08
C VAL A 114 4.12 -2.93 6.34
N GLY A 115 4.94 -2.35 5.48
CA GLY A 115 6.39 -2.35 5.60
C GLY A 115 6.90 -1.02 5.09
N VAL A 116 7.56 -0.24 5.95
CA VAL A 116 7.97 1.13 5.64
C VAL A 116 9.43 1.34 6.02
N ARG A 117 10.13 2.12 5.20
CA ARG A 117 11.42 2.69 5.55
C ARG A 117 11.23 4.20 5.74
N ILE A 118 11.72 4.73 6.85
CA ILE A 118 11.67 6.17 7.13
C ILE A 118 13.10 6.63 7.38
N SER A 119 13.55 7.63 6.62
CA SER A 119 14.83 8.28 6.88
C SER A 119 14.74 9.77 6.58
N SER A 120 15.34 10.57 7.45
CA SER A 120 15.28 12.04 7.37
C SER A 120 13.85 12.62 7.37
N GLY A 121 12.87 11.87 7.89
CA GLY A 121 11.45 12.24 7.87
C GLY A 121 10.71 11.95 6.55
N ILE A 122 11.37 11.32 5.57
CA ILE A 122 10.77 10.90 4.31
C ILE A 122 10.44 9.40 4.36
N THR A 123 9.32 8.99 3.75
CA THR A 123 8.85 7.60 3.69
C THR A 123 9.24 6.92 2.37
N CYS A 124 9.39 5.59 2.42
CA CYS A 124 9.59 4.69 1.28
C CYS A 124 8.93 3.33 1.62
N HIS A 125 8.67 2.50 0.61
CA HIS A 125 7.76 1.35 0.72
C HIS A 125 6.36 1.80 1.13
N GLY A 126 5.56 0.95 1.79
CA GLY A 126 4.18 1.31 2.10
C GLY A 126 3.32 0.12 2.51
N LEU A 127 2.20 -0.05 1.80
CA LEU A 127 1.19 -1.06 2.08
C LEU A 127 0.98 -1.99 0.88
N ALA A 128 0.54 -3.21 1.17
CA ALA A 128 0.07 -4.17 0.18
C ALA A 128 -1.20 -4.85 0.70
N LEU A 129 -2.31 -4.70 0.00
CA LEU A 129 -3.60 -5.32 0.32
C LEU A 129 -3.85 -6.51 -0.62
N ASN A 130 -4.21 -7.66 -0.06
CA ASN A 130 -4.54 -8.85 -0.84
C ASN A 130 -5.97 -8.73 -1.40
N ILE A 131 -6.12 -8.60 -2.73
CA ILE A 131 -7.42 -8.58 -3.40
C ILE A 131 -7.87 -10.03 -3.68
N ASP A 132 -7.13 -10.72 -4.55
CA ASP A 132 -7.31 -12.15 -4.85
C ASP A 132 -5.98 -12.85 -5.23
N PRO A 133 -4.93 -12.80 -4.39
CA PRO A 133 -3.70 -13.52 -4.68
C PRO A 133 -3.86 -15.02 -4.45
N GLU A 134 -3.13 -15.84 -5.20
CA GLU A 134 -2.98 -17.26 -4.92
C GLU A 134 -2.31 -17.47 -3.53
N LEU A 135 -3.12 -17.89 -2.55
CA LEU A 135 -2.72 -17.96 -1.14
C LEU A 135 -1.85 -19.18 -0.81
N ASP A 136 -1.86 -20.22 -1.66
CA ASP A 136 -1.10 -21.45 -1.44
C ASP A 136 0.42 -21.20 -1.43
N TYR A 137 0.89 -20.13 -2.06
CA TYR A 137 2.29 -19.71 -2.00
C TYR A 137 2.79 -19.40 -0.59
N PHE A 138 1.93 -18.86 0.28
CA PHE A 138 2.32 -18.50 1.65
C PHE A 138 2.44 -19.72 2.56
N LYS A 139 1.92 -20.89 2.18
CA LYS A 139 2.07 -22.14 2.93
C LYS A 139 3.50 -22.68 2.89
N HIS A 140 4.29 -22.28 1.89
CA HIS A 140 5.66 -22.77 1.67
C HIS A 140 6.75 -21.81 2.13
N ILE A 141 6.39 -20.58 2.50
CA ILE A 141 7.32 -19.62 3.10
C ILE A 141 7.05 -19.63 4.59
N VAL A 142 8.00 -20.10 5.40
CA VAL A 142 8.03 -19.84 6.83
C VAL A 142 8.71 -18.47 7.01
N PRO A 143 7.98 -17.35 7.16
CA PRO A 143 8.62 -16.11 7.54
C PRO A 143 9.19 -16.27 8.95
N CYS A 144 10.49 -15.98 9.12
CA CYS A 144 11.09 -15.88 10.45
C CYS A 144 10.22 -14.98 11.35
N GLY A 145 9.64 -15.57 12.39
CA GLY A 145 8.87 -14.88 13.43
C GLY A 145 7.34 -14.94 13.34
N ILE A 146 6.75 -15.56 12.30
CA ILE A 146 5.28 -15.68 12.16
C ILE A 146 4.87 -17.07 11.62
N ALA A 147 5.41 -18.14 12.21
CA ALA A 147 5.30 -19.50 11.67
C ALA A 147 3.87 -20.08 11.61
N ASP A 148 2.88 -19.47 12.28
CA ASP A 148 1.53 -20.07 12.43
C ASP A 148 0.38 -19.18 11.95
N LYS A 149 0.63 -18.17 11.10
CA LYS A 149 -0.44 -17.24 10.70
C LYS A 149 -0.78 -17.35 9.22
N GLU A 150 -2.01 -17.74 8.98
CA GLU A 150 -2.62 -17.75 7.65
C GLU A 150 -2.68 -16.35 7.03
N VAL A 151 -2.70 -16.31 5.71
CA VAL A 151 -3.04 -15.12 4.93
C VAL A 151 -4.45 -15.24 4.37
N THR A 152 -5.06 -14.10 4.06
CA THR A 152 -6.36 -14.05 3.40
C THR A 152 -6.41 -12.91 2.38
N SER A 153 -7.56 -12.75 1.72
CA SER A 153 -7.79 -11.78 0.66
C SER A 153 -9.19 -11.18 0.76
N LEU A 154 -9.43 -10.04 0.09
CA LEU A 154 -10.78 -9.49 -0.02
C LEU A 154 -11.73 -10.54 -0.60
N ARG A 155 -11.31 -11.23 -1.66
CA ARG A 155 -12.11 -12.24 -2.36
C ARG A 155 -12.53 -13.39 -1.45
N ARG A 156 -11.66 -13.82 -0.53
CA ARG A 156 -11.94 -14.91 0.41
C ARG A 156 -12.88 -14.48 1.54
N GLU A 157 -12.83 -13.22 1.96
CA GLU A 157 -13.52 -12.74 3.16
C GLU A 157 -14.85 -12.03 2.86
N THR A 158 -15.16 -11.74 1.60
CA THR A 158 -16.42 -11.12 1.19
C THR A 158 -17.32 -12.09 0.41
N ASN A 159 -18.62 -11.90 0.56
CA ASN A 159 -19.64 -12.54 -0.27
C ASN A 159 -20.09 -11.64 -1.43
N ALA A 160 -19.61 -10.39 -1.47
CA ALA A 160 -19.92 -9.45 -2.54
C ALA A 160 -19.07 -9.71 -3.79
N GLU A 161 -19.59 -9.29 -4.94
CA GLU A 161 -18.77 -9.18 -6.14
C GLU A 161 -17.78 -8.04 -5.95
N LEU A 162 -16.48 -8.33 -6.13
CA LEU A 162 -15.44 -7.30 -6.08
C LEU A 162 -15.45 -6.52 -7.38
N PRO A 163 -15.26 -5.18 -7.33
CA PRO A 163 -15.05 -4.40 -8.54
C PRO A 163 -13.68 -4.72 -9.15
N ALA A 164 -13.42 -4.17 -10.34
CA ALA A 164 -12.11 -4.24 -10.96
C ALA A 164 -11.00 -3.69 -10.04
N ASP A 165 -9.80 -4.27 -10.13
CA ASP A 165 -8.64 -3.90 -9.31
C ASP A 165 -8.35 -2.40 -9.35
N GLU A 166 -8.48 -1.75 -10.50
CA GLU A 166 -8.26 -0.32 -10.67
C GLU A 166 -9.16 0.51 -9.74
N VAL A 167 -10.38 0.03 -9.50
CA VAL A 167 -11.34 0.68 -8.58
C VAL A 167 -10.87 0.53 -7.13
N ILE A 168 -10.36 -0.64 -6.74
CA ILE A 168 -9.82 -0.88 -5.39
C ILE A 168 -8.56 -0.02 -5.18
N HIS A 169 -7.68 0.06 -6.17
CA HIS A 169 -6.54 0.96 -6.17
C HIS A 169 -6.96 2.42 -5.97
N GLU A 170 -7.98 2.88 -6.70
CA GLU A 170 -8.50 4.24 -6.53
C GLU A 170 -9.10 4.49 -5.14
N GLN A 171 -9.82 3.51 -4.58
CA GLN A 171 -10.34 3.59 -3.22
C GLN A 171 -9.20 3.74 -2.20
N LEU A 172 -8.13 2.95 -2.34
CA LEU A 172 -6.94 3.06 -1.49
C LEU A 172 -6.28 4.43 -1.63
N ILE A 173 -6.09 4.94 -2.85
CA ILE A 173 -5.49 6.26 -3.10
C ILE A 173 -6.32 7.38 -2.46
N ARG A 174 -7.64 7.38 -2.66
CA ARG A 174 -8.54 8.40 -2.08
C ARG A 174 -8.58 8.33 -0.56
N CYS A 175 -8.64 7.12 0.00
CA CYS A 175 -8.61 6.90 1.44
C CYS A 175 -7.27 7.36 2.04
N LEU A 176 -6.15 7.07 1.37
CA LEU A 176 -4.82 7.53 1.75
C LEU A 176 -4.71 9.06 1.75
N ALA A 177 -5.19 9.70 0.69
CA ALA A 177 -5.17 11.16 0.56
C ALA A 177 -5.93 11.82 1.73
N ARG A 178 -7.14 11.32 2.04
CA ARG A 178 -7.94 11.81 3.18
C ARG A 178 -7.25 11.54 4.53
N THR A 179 -6.71 10.34 4.74
CA THR A 179 -6.07 9.93 6.00
C THR A 179 -4.85 10.80 6.33
N PHE A 180 -4.11 11.25 5.31
CA PHE A 180 -2.91 12.08 5.48
C PHE A 180 -3.12 13.55 5.13
N TYR A 181 -4.38 14.01 5.12
CA TYR A 181 -4.77 15.42 4.97
C TYR A 181 -4.22 16.07 3.69
N PHE A 182 -4.38 15.40 2.56
CA PHE A 182 -4.17 16.00 1.24
C PHE A 182 -5.49 16.60 0.73
N ASP A 183 -5.40 17.83 0.21
CA ASP A 183 -6.55 18.61 -0.27
C ASP A 183 -6.85 18.38 -1.75
N ASP A 184 -5.91 17.78 -2.48
CA ASP A 184 -5.98 17.60 -3.92
C ASP A 184 -5.17 16.38 -4.35
N ILE A 185 -5.64 15.71 -5.41
CA ILE A 185 -4.99 14.53 -5.98
C ILE A 185 -4.70 14.81 -7.46
N LYS A 186 -3.43 14.71 -7.85
CA LYS A 186 -2.98 14.96 -9.22
C LYS A 186 -2.46 13.67 -9.83
N PHE A 187 -3.16 13.17 -10.84
CA PHE A 187 -2.73 11.97 -11.57
C PHE A 187 -1.68 12.33 -12.62
N LYS A 188 -0.52 11.67 -12.56
CA LYS A 188 0.54 11.81 -13.55
C LYS A 188 0.16 11.06 -14.83
N GLN A 189 0.29 11.71 -15.98
CA GLN A 189 0.02 11.09 -17.29
C GLN A 189 1.30 10.50 -17.91
N ASP A 190 2.44 11.20 -17.79
CA ASP A 190 3.73 10.76 -18.33
C ASP A 190 4.52 9.96 -17.29
N LEU A 191 4.31 8.64 -17.30
CA LEU A 191 5.00 7.70 -16.42
C LEU A 191 6.23 7.10 -17.10
N PRO A 192 7.29 6.75 -16.34
CA PRO A 192 8.39 5.97 -16.87
C PRO A 192 7.87 4.66 -17.47
N LYS A 193 8.37 4.28 -18.65
CA LYS A 193 8.09 2.97 -19.24
C LYS A 193 9.06 1.95 -18.65
N PHE A 194 8.51 0.84 -18.18
CA PHE A 194 9.27 -0.33 -17.73
C PHE A 194 9.20 -1.39 -18.83
N SER A 195 10.32 -2.06 -19.09
CA SER A 195 10.52 -2.97 -20.22
C SER A 195 10.51 -4.43 -19.77
#